data_AF-A0A3S1F787-F1
#
_entry.id   AF-A0A3S1F787-F1
#
_cell.length_a   1.000
_cell.length_b   1.000
_cell.length_c   1.000
_cell.angle_alpha   90.00
_cell.angle_beta   90.00
_cell.angle_gamma   90.00
#
_symmetry.space_group_name_H-M   'P 1'
#
loop_
_entity.id
_entity.type
_entity.pdbx_description
1 polymer ?
#
loop_
_entity_poly.entity_id
_entity_poly.type
_entity_poly.pdbx_seq_one_letter_code
_entity_poly.pdbx_strand_id
1 'polypeptide(L)'
;MFGIDGTVLAFVVLAGFSAGAVAYAFLFTRISNEKQVGKRLETIKTAETDRSVVKASRDRVAEAVKRRKSVQDSLNELDAKQKTKDSRVKKPPLKAQLRQAGLKTTIERFYIYSAICGVVLTIVAFVAGAPLIALPGVLLAGGLGLPRWFVTFRRARRVKAFLNEFPNALDIIVRAVKSGLPLNDAVRLIANESPEP
;
A
#
# COMPACT_ATOMS: atom_id res chain seq x y z
N MET A 1 82.43 77.10 -1.22
CA MET A 1 81.11 76.90 -1.86
C MET A 1 81.08 75.47 -2.37
N PHE A 2 80.21 74.62 -1.83
CA PHE A 2 80.15 73.19 -2.11
C PHE A 2 79.65 72.95 -3.55
N GLY A 3 80.58 72.73 -4.48
CA GLY A 3 80.25 72.23 -5.81
C GLY A 3 80.09 70.71 -5.72
N ILE A 4 78.85 70.23 -5.69
CA ILE A 4 78.58 68.79 -5.81
C ILE A 4 78.93 68.40 -7.23
N ASP A 5 79.94 67.53 -7.39
CA ASP A 5 80.36 67.02 -8.69
C ASP A 5 79.19 66.34 -9.41
N GLY A 6 78.92 66.71 -10.66
CA GLY A 6 77.75 66.24 -11.42
C GLY A 6 77.71 64.71 -11.60
N THR A 7 78.87 64.06 -11.52
CA THR A 7 79.00 62.59 -11.49
C THR A 7 78.44 61.97 -10.21
N VAL A 8 78.60 62.63 -9.06
CA VAL A 8 78.04 62.15 -7.78
C VAL A 8 76.51 62.24 -7.79
N LEU A 9 75.97 63.31 -8.36
CA LEU A 9 74.51 63.50 -8.48
C LEU A 9 73.88 62.48 -9.44
N ALA A 10 74.55 62.20 -10.58
CA ALA A 10 74.14 61.14 -11.50
C ALA A 10 74.17 59.74 -10.85
N PHE A 11 75.20 59.46 -10.03
CA PHE A 11 75.33 58.17 -9.34
C PHE A 11 74.23 57.96 -8.29
N VAL A 12 73.88 59.00 -7.54
CA VAL A 12 72.80 58.95 -6.53
C VAL A 12 71.43 58.73 -7.19
N VAL A 13 71.15 59.41 -8.31
CA VAL A 13 69.88 59.23 -9.04
C VAL A 13 69.79 57.82 -9.63
N LEU A 14 70.87 57.31 -10.23
CA LEU A 14 70.90 55.95 -10.78
C LEU A 14 70.73 54.89 -9.69
N ALA A 15 71.41 55.06 -8.54
CA ALA A 15 71.27 54.18 -7.38
C ALA A 15 69.84 54.19 -6.82
N GLY A 16 69.22 55.37 -6.73
CA GLY A 16 67.82 55.52 -6.30
C GLY A 16 66.84 54.83 -7.25
N PHE A 17 67.03 54.98 -8.56
CA PHE A 17 66.21 54.30 -9.57
C PHE A 17 66.36 52.79 -9.53
N SER A 18 67.59 52.29 -9.33
CA SER A 18 67.87 50.86 -9.22
C SER A 18 67.24 50.25 -7.97
N ALA A 19 67.36 50.92 -6.82
CA ALA A 19 66.72 50.50 -5.58
C ALA A 19 65.18 50.51 -5.69
N GLY A 20 64.60 51.52 -6.35
CA GLY A 20 63.17 51.61 -6.61
C GLY A 20 62.65 50.50 -7.53
N ALA A 21 63.39 50.16 -8.59
CA ALA A 21 63.03 49.09 -9.52
C ALA A 21 63.02 47.72 -8.85
N VAL A 22 63.99 47.43 -7.98
CA VAL A 22 64.06 46.17 -7.22
C VAL A 22 62.90 46.08 -6.22
N ALA A 23 62.59 47.16 -5.50
CA ALA A 23 61.45 47.20 -4.57
C ALA A 23 60.11 47.00 -5.30
N TYR A 24 59.94 47.63 -6.46
CA TYR A 24 58.74 47.48 -7.29
C TYR A 24 58.59 46.05 -7.83
N ALA A 25 59.67 45.44 -8.32
CA ALA A 25 59.66 44.06 -8.80
C ALA A 25 59.25 43.09 -7.69
N PHE A 26 59.79 43.25 -6.48
CA PHE A 26 59.48 42.37 -5.35
C PHE A 26 58.02 42.53 -4.86
N LEU A 27 57.53 43.77 -4.77
CA LEU A 27 56.15 44.04 -4.37
C LEU A 27 55.13 43.59 -5.42
N PHE A 28 55.45 43.79 -6.70
CA PHE A 28 54.57 43.39 -7.80
C PHE A 28 54.40 41.86 -7.84
N THR A 29 55.47 41.08 -7.67
CA THR A 29 55.42 39.61 -7.61
C THR A 29 54.59 39.11 -6.42
N ARG A 30 54.68 39.76 -5.27
CA ARG A 30 53.90 39.36 -4.09
C ARG A 30 52.40 39.60 -4.28
N ILE A 31 52.02 40.77 -4.78
CA ILE A 31 50.62 41.15 -5.00
C ILE A 31 49.97 40.30 -6.11
N SER A 32 50.72 39.98 -7.17
CA SER A 32 50.22 39.17 -8.28
C SER A 32 49.98 37.71 -7.85
N ASN A 33 50.85 37.15 -7.00
CA ASN A 33 50.65 35.81 -6.42
C ASN A 33 49.40 35.73 -5.52
N GLU A 34 49.16 36.73 -4.66
CA GLU A 34 47.96 36.77 -3.79
C GLU A 34 46.66 36.87 -4.60
N LYS A 35 46.63 37.67 -5.67
CA LYS A 35 45.46 37.79 -6.55
C LYS A 35 45.15 36.48 -7.29
N GLN A 36 46.17 35.71 -7.66
CA GLN A 36 45.97 34.44 -8.37
C GLN A 36 45.49 33.32 -7.45
N VAL A 37 45.93 33.31 -6.18
CA VAL A 37 45.44 32.41 -5.14
C VAL A 37 43.99 32.75 -4.76
N GLY A 38 43.65 34.04 -4.64
CA GLY A 38 42.29 34.50 -4.39
C GLY A 38 41.29 34.06 -5.46
N LYS A 39 41.65 34.23 -6.75
CA LYS A 39 40.81 33.78 -7.88
C LYS A 39 40.57 32.27 -7.87
N ARG A 40 41.57 31.45 -7.54
CA ARG A 40 41.43 29.99 -7.46
C ARG A 40 40.52 29.56 -6.29
N LEU A 41 40.66 30.21 -5.14
CA LEU A 41 39.77 29.96 -3.99
C LEU A 41 38.32 30.36 -4.29
N GLU A 42 38.09 31.44 -5.03
CA GLU A 42 36.76 31.90 -5.43
C GLU A 42 36.09 30.93 -6.42
N THR A 43 36.85 30.41 -7.39
CA THR A 43 36.36 29.38 -8.34
C THR A 43 36.02 28.06 -7.65
N ILE A 44 36.77 27.66 -6.61
CA ILE A 44 36.48 26.44 -5.84
C ILE A 44 35.22 26.63 -4.98
N LYS A 45 35.05 27.79 -4.32
CA LYS A 45 33.87 28.09 -3.51
C LYS A 45 32.58 28.16 -4.33
N THR A 46 32.64 28.74 -5.53
CA THR A 46 31.49 28.79 -6.46
C THR A 46 31.14 27.41 -7.00
N ALA A 47 32.15 26.58 -7.33
CA ALA A 47 31.93 25.20 -7.77
C ALA A 47 31.32 24.29 -6.68
N GLU A 48 31.68 24.47 -5.41
CA GLU A 48 31.05 23.76 -4.29
C GLU A 48 29.61 24.22 -4.04
N THR A 49 29.35 25.52 -4.18
CA THR A 49 28.01 26.09 -4.01
C THR A 49 27.05 25.57 -5.07
N ASP A 50 27.41 25.59 -6.35
CA ASP A 50 26.59 25.06 -7.44
C ASP A 50 26.32 23.55 -7.29
N ARG A 51 27.33 22.78 -6.91
CA ARG A 51 27.18 21.34 -6.70
C ARG A 51 26.26 21.01 -5.53
N SER A 52 26.28 21.80 -4.46
CA SER A 52 25.42 21.63 -3.29
C SER A 52 23.94 21.94 -3.61
N VAL A 53 23.68 22.98 -4.42
CA VAL A 53 22.33 23.39 -4.82
C VAL A 53 21.70 22.37 -5.78
N VAL A 54 22.48 21.85 -6.72
CA VAL A 54 22.04 20.79 -7.65
C VAL A 54 21.77 19.48 -6.91
N LYS A 55 22.58 19.14 -5.90
CA LYS A 55 22.35 17.94 -5.08
C LYS A 55 21.08 18.06 -4.23
N ALA A 56 20.88 19.20 -3.57
CA ALA A 56 19.70 19.45 -2.75
C ALA A 56 18.39 19.44 -3.56
N SER A 57 18.40 19.97 -4.79
CA SER A 57 17.24 19.92 -5.68
C SER A 57 16.94 18.50 -6.18
N ARG A 58 17.97 17.72 -6.51
CA ARG A 58 17.83 16.30 -6.88
C ARG A 58 17.30 15.44 -5.73
N ASP A 59 17.77 15.70 -4.51
CA ASP A 59 17.30 14.99 -3.31
C ASP A 59 15.83 15.29 -3.00
N ARG A 60 15.37 16.54 -3.17
CA ARG A 60 13.95 16.90 -3.02
C ARG A 60 13.06 16.19 -4.05
N VAL A 61 13.50 16.10 -5.31
CA VAL A 61 12.76 15.39 -6.36
C VAL A 61 12.75 13.89 -6.10
N ALA A 62 13.87 13.30 -5.69
CA ALA A 62 13.96 11.89 -5.34
C ALA A 62 13.08 11.54 -4.13
N GLU A 63 13.03 12.42 -3.13
CA GLU A 63 12.16 12.25 -1.97
C GLU A 63 10.67 12.36 -2.35
N ALA A 64 10.30 13.30 -3.22
CA ALA A 64 8.93 13.40 -3.74
C ALA A 64 8.50 12.16 -4.53
N VAL A 65 9.39 11.58 -5.35
CA VAL A 65 9.13 10.33 -6.07
C VAL A 65 9.03 9.14 -5.12
N LYS A 66 9.91 9.06 -4.10
CA LYS A 66 9.86 8.01 -3.07
C LYS A 66 8.59 8.09 -2.24
N ARG A 67 8.15 9.29 -1.85
CA ARG A 67 6.88 9.53 -1.15
C ARG A 67 5.71 9.06 -2.03
N ARG A 68 5.64 9.48 -3.29
CA ARG A 68 4.61 9.01 -4.24
C ARG A 68 4.61 7.49 -4.38
N LYS A 69 5.78 6.86 -4.49
CA LYS A 69 5.90 5.41 -4.58
C LYS A 69 5.43 4.72 -3.29
N SER A 70 5.83 5.20 -2.11
CA SER A 70 5.37 4.64 -0.84
C SER A 70 3.87 4.79 -0.61
N VAL A 71 3.28 5.91 -1.06
CA VAL A 71 1.83 6.11 -1.04
C VAL A 71 1.17 5.11 -2.00
N GLN A 72 1.68 4.96 -3.23
CA GLN A 72 1.15 3.99 -4.18
C GLN A 72 1.27 2.55 -3.66
N ASP A 73 2.40 2.18 -3.07
CA ASP A 73 2.64 0.86 -2.49
C ASP A 73 1.68 0.62 -1.31
N SER A 74 1.44 1.64 -0.47
CA SER A 74 0.46 1.58 0.61
C SER A 74 -0.97 1.41 0.07
N LEU A 75 -1.34 2.12 -1.00
CA LEU A 75 -2.64 1.97 -1.66
C LEU A 75 -2.81 0.57 -2.26
N ASN A 76 -1.79 0.06 -2.94
CA ASN A 76 -1.78 -1.30 -3.50
C ASN A 76 -1.90 -2.37 -2.39
N GLU A 77 -1.22 -2.18 -1.27
CA GLU A 77 -1.31 -3.07 -0.11
C GLU A 77 -2.71 -3.04 0.52
N LEU A 78 -3.31 -1.86 0.63
CA LEU A 78 -4.69 -1.70 1.10
C LEU A 78 -5.69 -2.38 0.16
N ASP A 79 -5.54 -2.21 -1.16
CA ASP A 79 -6.39 -2.87 -2.15
C ASP A 79 -6.23 -4.40 -2.12
N ALA A 80 -5.00 -4.91 -1.95
CA ALA A 80 -4.76 -6.34 -1.79
C ALA A 80 -5.41 -6.89 -0.49
N LYS A 81 -5.29 -6.16 0.62
CA LYS A 81 -5.96 -6.49 1.89
C LYS A 81 -7.48 -6.41 1.77
N GLN A 82 -8.02 -5.45 1.03
CA GLN A 82 -9.46 -5.35 0.76
C GLN A 82 -9.93 -6.50 -0.10
N LYS A 83 -9.28 -6.81 -1.24
CA LYS A 83 -9.63 -7.94 -2.12
C LYS A 83 -9.65 -9.28 -1.40
N THR A 84 -8.69 -9.53 -0.51
CA THR A 84 -8.63 -10.77 0.28
C THR A 84 -9.76 -10.85 1.32
N LYS A 85 -10.08 -9.74 2.00
CA LYS A 85 -11.26 -9.65 2.89
C LYS A 85 -12.56 -9.83 2.12
N ASP A 86 -12.73 -9.10 1.02
CA ASP A 86 -13.90 -9.18 0.14
C ASP A 86 -14.12 -10.59 -0.38
N SER A 87 -13.05 -11.28 -0.79
CA SER A 87 -13.14 -12.66 -1.26
C SER A 87 -13.58 -13.61 -0.14
N ARG A 88 -13.11 -13.42 1.09
CA ARG A 88 -13.53 -14.22 2.26
C ARG A 88 -14.98 -13.93 2.68
N VAL A 89 -15.44 -12.68 2.52
CA VAL A 89 -16.83 -12.28 2.83
C VAL A 89 -17.79 -12.75 1.73
N LYS A 90 -17.44 -12.55 0.45
CA LYS A 90 -18.24 -12.96 -0.72
C LYS A 90 -18.25 -14.47 -0.93
N LYS A 91 -17.15 -15.17 -0.58
CA LYS A 91 -17.03 -16.63 -0.63
C LYS A 91 -16.63 -17.16 0.75
N PRO A 92 -17.58 -17.23 1.72
CA PRO A 92 -17.30 -17.79 3.02
C PRO A 92 -16.76 -19.22 2.88
N PRO A 93 -15.86 -19.68 3.75
CA PRO A 93 -15.43 -21.07 3.72
C PRO A 93 -16.65 -21.99 3.83
N LEU A 94 -16.63 -23.14 3.15
CA LEU A 94 -17.78 -24.07 3.10
C LEU A 94 -18.31 -24.41 4.50
N LYS A 95 -17.44 -24.49 5.51
CA LYS A 95 -17.81 -24.65 6.93
C LYS A 95 -18.78 -23.56 7.43
N ALA A 96 -18.50 -22.30 7.10
CA ALA A 96 -19.35 -21.18 7.46
C ALA A 96 -20.66 -21.20 6.67
N GLN A 97 -20.62 -21.58 5.39
CA GLN A 97 -21.84 -21.72 4.58
C GLN A 97 -22.76 -22.83 5.08
N LEU A 98 -22.21 -23.98 5.45
CA LEU A 98 -22.94 -25.11 6.06
C LEU A 98 -23.61 -24.70 7.37
N ARG A 99 -22.86 -23.98 8.23
CA ARG A 99 -23.39 -23.44 9.50
C ARG A 99 -24.51 -22.42 9.24
N GLN A 100 -24.34 -21.51 8.28
CA GLN A 100 -25.36 -20.53 7.90
C GLN A 100 -26.59 -21.17 7.24
N ALA A 101 -26.44 -22.32 6.57
CA ALA A 101 -27.54 -23.10 6.04
C ALA A 101 -28.27 -23.94 7.11
N GLY A 102 -27.78 -23.96 8.36
CA GLY A 102 -28.34 -24.75 9.45
C GLY A 102 -28.04 -26.24 9.37
N LEU A 103 -27.08 -26.65 8.53
CA LEU A 103 -26.66 -28.04 8.41
C LEU A 103 -25.61 -28.31 9.49
N LYS A 104 -25.93 -29.18 10.46
CA LYS A 104 -25.00 -29.65 11.51
C LYS A 104 -23.93 -30.61 10.97
N THR A 105 -23.92 -30.86 9.67
CA THR A 105 -23.09 -31.85 8.99
C THR A 105 -21.64 -31.37 8.86
N THR A 106 -20.67 -32.22 9.25
CA THR A 106 -19.24 -32.00 9.02
C THR A 106 -18.91 -31.91 7.53
N ILE A 107 -17.88 -31.16 7.16
CA ILE A 107 -17.40 -30.99 5.77
C ILE A 107 -17.19 -32.35 5.09
N GLU A 108 -16.58 -33.32 5.78
CA GLU A 108 -16.33 -34.67 5.26
C GLU A 108 -17.62 -35.40 4.90
N ARG A 109 -18.61 -35.37 5.81
CA ARG A 109 -19.93 -35.96 5.57
C ARG A 109 -20.66 -35.27 4.43
N PHE A 110 -20.49 -33.95 4.26
CA PHE A 110 -21.04 -33.23 3.13
C PHE A 110 -20.47 -33.74 1.80
N TYR A 111 -19.15 -33.96 1.70
CA TYR A 111 -18.54 -34.53 0.50
C TYR A 111 -19.03 -35.96 0.20
N ILE A 112 -19.21 -36.78 1.24
CA ILE A 112 -19.76 -38.14 1.10
C ILE A 112 -21.19 -38.09 0.56
N TYR A 113 -22.07 -37.25 1.13
CA TYR A 113 -23.43 -37.08 0.62
C TYR A 113 -23.45 -36.50 -0.79
N SER A 114 -22.53 -35.59 -1.10
CA SER A 114 -22.32 -35.06 -2.45
C SER A 114 -22.01 -36.18 -3.45
N ALA A 115 -21.06 -37.04 -3.11
CA ALA A 115 -20.64 -38.16 -3.96
C ALA A 115 -21.78 -39.17 -4.15
N ILE A 116 -22.49 -39.53 -3.09
CA ILE A 116 -23.65 -40.44 -3.16
C ILE A 116 -24.75 -39.82 -4.05
N CYS A 117 -25.05 -38.53 -3.88
CA CYS A 117 -26.06 -37.84 -4.68
C CYS A 117 -25.67 -37.82 -6.17
N GLY A 118 -24.40 -37.57 -6.49
CA GLY A 118 -23.88 -37.64 -7.85
C GLY A 118 -24.04 -39.02 -8.47
N VAL A 119 -23.65 -40.08 -7.76
CA VAL A 119 -23.77 -41.47 -8.24
C VAL A 119 -25.23 -41.84 -8.47
N VAL A 120 -26.13 -41.53 -7.53
CA VAL A 120 -27.56 -41.80 -7.66
C VAL A 120 -28.16 -41.08 -8.86
N LEU A 121 -27.82 -39.80 -9.07
CA LEU A 121 -28.30 -39.04 -10.23
C LEU A 121 -27.78 -39.58 -11.55
N THR A 122 -26.53 -40.05 -11.60
CA THR A 122 -25.97 -40.70 -12.80
C THR A 122 -26.68 -42.01 -13.11
N ILE A 123 -26.99 -42.82 -12.10
CA ILE A 123 -27.75 -44.07 -12.28
C ILE A 123 -29.16 -43.77 -12.80
N VAL A 124 -29.85 -42.79 -12.21
CA VAL A 124 -31.18 -42.37 -12.66
C VAL A 124 -31.14 -41.84 -14.10
N ALA A 125 -30.15 -41.02 -14.45
CA ALA A 125 -29.99 -40.50 -15.80
C ALA A 125 -29.67 -41.61 -16.82
N PHE A 126 -28.89 -42.62 -16.42
CA PHE A 126 -28.62 -43.79 -17.24
C PHE A 126 -29.90 -44.58 -17.52
N VAL A 127 -30.71 -44.85 -16.50
CA VAL A 127 -32.00 -45.55 -16.65
C VAL A 127 -33.01 -44.72 -17.47
N ALA A 128 -32.95 -43.38 -17.38
CA ALA A 128 -33.77 -42.47 -18.17
C ALA A 128 -33.35 -42.35 -19.65
N GLY A 129 -32.30 -43.08 -20.08
CA GLY A 129 -31.87 -43.10 -21.48
C GLY A 129 -30.97 -41.94 -21.90
N ALA A 130 -30.29 -41.28 -20.96
CA ALA A 130 -29.36 -40.21 -21.29
C ALA A 130 -28.17 -40.75 -22.14
N PRO A 131 -27.68 -39.97 -23.13
CA PRO A 131 -26.56 -40.40 -23.95
C PRO A 131 -25.31 -40.64 -23.09
N LEU A 132 -24.55 -41.71 -23.37
CA LEU A 132 -23.38 -42.10 -22.55
C LEU A 132 -22.35 -40.96 -22.42
N ILE A 133 -22.28 -40.08 -23.41
CA ILE A 133 -21.40 -38.90 -23.43
C ILE A 133 -21.79 -37.87 -22.36
N ALA A 134 -23.06 -37.82 -21.96
CA ALA A 134 -23.56 -36.89 -20.95
C ALA A 134 -23.41 -37.41 -19.51
N LEU A 135 -23.20 -38.72 -19.29
CA LEU A 135 -23.09 -39.31 -17.95
C LEU A 135 -21.97 -38.70 -17.09
N PRO A 136 -20.75 -38.44 -17.60
CA PRO A 136 -19.71 -37.80 -16.81
C PRO A 136 -20.10 -36.37 -16.40
N GLY A 137 -20.79 -35.64 -17.29
CA GLY A 137 -21.29 -34.30 -17.02
C GLY A 137 -22.38 -34.30 -15.94
N VAL A 138 -23.31 -35.27 -16.00
CA VAL A 138 -24.35 -35.46 -14.99
C VAL A 138 -23.75 -35.86 -13.63
N LEU A 139 -22.72 -36.70 -13.61
CA LEU A 139 -22.04 -37.09 -12.37
C LEU A 139 -21.38 -35.89 -11.68
N LEU A 140 -20.69 -35.03 -12.45
CA LEU A 140 -20.09 -33.82 -11.90
C LEU A 140 -21.13 -32.79 -11.48
N ALA A 141 -22.18 -32.58 -12.29
CA ALA A 141 -23.25 -31.65 -11.99
C ALA A 141 -24.08 -32.10 -10.76
N GLY A 142 -24.42 -33.39 -10.68
CA GLY A 142 -25.14 -33.99 -9.56
C GLY A 142 -24.28 -34.13 -8.30
N GLY A 143 -22.99 -34.41 -8.46
CA GLY A 143 -22.06 -34.61 -7.35
C GLY A 143 -21.63 -33.31 -6.71
N LEU A 144 -21.28 -32.28 -7.48
CA LEU A 144 -20.71 -31.03 -6.95
C LEU A 144 -21.66 -29.83 -7.10
N GLY A 145 -22.50 -29.82 -8.13
CA GLY A 145 -23.39 -28.70 -8.44
C GLY A 145 -24.65 -28.71 -7.57
N LEU A 146 -25.40 -29.79 -7.58
CA LEU A 146 -26.71 -29.90 -6.91
C LEU A 146 -26.62 -29.74 -5.38
N PRO A 147 -25.65 -30.36 -4.68
CA PRO A 147 -25.49 -30.20 -3.23
C PRO A 147 -25.06 -28.79 -2.85
N ARG A 148 -24.18 -28.15 -3.63
CA ARG A 148 -23.78 -26.75 -3.41
C ARG A 148 -24.94 -25.78 -3.64
N TRP A 149 -25.72 -26.01 -4.68
CA TRP A 149 -26.90 -25.20 -4.98
C TRP A 149 -27.94 -25.32 -3.86
N PHE A 150 -28.21 -26.53 -3.38
CA PHE A 150 -29.15 -26.77 -2.27
C PHE A 150 -28.75 -26.02 -0.99
N VAL A 151 -27.47 -26.05 -0.62
CA VAL A 151 -26.94 -25.30 0.53
C VAL A 151 -27.16 -23.79 0.34
N THR A 152 -26.86 -23.28 -0.85
CA THR A 152 -27.02 -21.85 -1.17
C THR A 152 -28.48 -21.43 -1.12
N PHE A 153 -29.39 -22.27 -1.64
CA PHE A 153 -30.83 -22.05 -1.60
C PHE A 153 -31.38 -22.05 -0.17
N ARG A 154 -31.01 -23.05 0.65
CA ARG A 154 -31.38 -23.11 2.07
C ARG A 154 -30.89 -21.88 2.84
N ARG A 155 -29.64 -21.48 2.62
CA ARG A 155 -29.07 -20.26 3.21
C ARG A 155 -29.86 -19.02 2.81
N ALA A 156 -30.14 -18.85 1.51
CA ALA A 156 -30.90 -17.70 1.01
C ALA A 156 -32.31 -17.62 1.63
N ARG A 157 -32.97 -18.77 1.81
CA ARG A 157 -34.28 -18.86 2.47
C ARG A 157 -34.21 -18.41 3.93
N ARG A 158 -33.23 -18.90 4.70
CA ARG A 158 -33.04 -18.50 6.12
C ARG A 158 -32.72 -17.01 6.24
N VAL A 159 -31.83 -16.49 5.38
CA VAL A 159 -31.49 -15.05 5.36
C VAL A 159 -32.72 -14.20 5.04
N LYS A 160 -33.56 -14.63 4.08
CA LYS A 160 -34.80 -13.91 3.76
C LYS A 160 -35.78 -13.90 4.95
N ALA A 161 -35.95 -15.04 5.62
CA ALA A 161 -36.79 -15.13 6.82
C ALA A 161 -36.28 -14.20 7.93
N PHE A 162 -34.96 -14.19 8.18
CA PHE A 162 -34.34 -13.28 9.14
C PHE A 162 -34.55 -11.80 8.77
N LEU A 163 -34.37 -11.42 7.50
CA LEU A 163 -34.56 -10.04 7.05
C LEU A 163 -36.01 -9.55 7.19
N ASN A 164 -36.98 -10.46 7.11
CA ASN A 164 -38.38 -10.12 7.34
C ASN A 164 -38.66 -9.78 8.82
N GLU A 165 -38.04 -10.49 9.76
CA GLU A 165 -38.19 -10.27 11.21
C GLU A 165 -37.22 -9.21 11.76
N PHE A 166 -36.20 -8.82 10.98
CA PHE A 166 -35.15 -7.91 11.43
C PHE A 166 -35.66 -6.54 11.92
N PRO A 167 -36.62 -5.87 11.25
CA PRO A 167 -37.17 -4.60 11.73
C PRO A 167 -37.89 -4.75 13.08
N ASN A 168 -38.68 -5.82 13.23
CA ASN A 168 -39.40 -6.12 14.48
C ASN A 168 -38.42 -6.34 15.65
N ALA A 169 -37.34 -7.09 15.42
CA ALA A 169 -36.28 -7.25 16.41
C ALA A 169 -35.61 -5.92 16.80
N LEU A 170 -35.38 -5.01 15.83
CA LEU A 170 -34.83 -3.68 16.12
C LEU A 170 -35.80 -2.83 16.96
N ASP A 171 -37.10 -2.86 16.66
CA ASP A 171 -38.10 -2.12 17.43
C ASP A 171 -38.15 -2.57 18.89
N ILE A 172 -38.05 -3.88 19.12
CA ILE A 172 -37.97 -4.46 20.47
C ILE A 172 -36.68 -4.02 21.17
N ILE A 173 -35.52 -4.06 20.50
CA ILE A 173 -34.24 -3.63 21.07
C ILE A 173 -34.29 -2.14 21.43
N VAL A 174 -34.82 -1.28 20.56
CA VAL A 174 -34.94 0.16 20.84
C VAL A 174 -35.86 0.41 22.03
N ARG A 175 -36.97 -0.33 22.14
CA ARG A 175 -37.90 -0.23 23.28
C ARG A 175 -37.24 -0.68 24.59
N ALA A 176 -36.50 -1.79 24.56
CA ALA A 176 -35.78 -2.32 25.71
C ALA A 176 -34.68 -1.37 26.20
N VAL A 177 -33.93 -0.76 25.28
CA VAL A 177 -32.90 0.24 25.62
C VAL A 177 -33.56 1.50 26.19
N LYS A 178 -34.69 1.96 25.63
CA LYS A 178 -35.46 3.10 26.19
C LYS A 178 -36.04 2.83 27.58
N SER A 179 -36.37 1.58 27.90
CA SER A 179 -36.82 1.19 29.25
C SER A 179 -35.66 0.98 30.24
N GLY A 180 -34.41 1.25 29.83
CA GLY A 180 -33.24 1.11 30.68
C GLY A 180 -32.70 -0.32 30.79
N LEU A 181 -33.17 -1.27 29.98
CA LEU A 181 -32.61 -2.62 29.94
C LEU A 181 -31.21 -2.59 29.27
N PRO A 182 -30.20 -3.26 29.85
CA PRO A 182 -28.90 -3.41 29.20
C PRO A 182 -29.04 -4.01 27.80
N LEU A 183 -28.36 -3.41 26.81
CA LEU A 183 -28.40 -3.86 25.41
C LEU A 183 -28.08 -5.35 25.25
N ASN A 184 -27.12 -5.86 26.03
CA ASN A 184 -26.72 -7.27 25.97
C ASN A 184 -27.90 -8.20 26.37
N ASP A 185 -28.70 -7.80 27.35
CA ASP A 185 -29.85 -8.57 27.81
C ASP A 185 -31.01 -8.49 26.82
N ALA A 186 -31.25 -7.32 26.21
CA ALA A 186 -32.21 -7.18 25.12
C ALA A 186 -31.87 -8.08 23.92
N VAL A 187 -30.58 -8.16 23.57
CA VAL A 187 -30.08 -9.04 22.49
C VAL A 187 -30.21 -10.52 22.86
N ARG A 188 -29.99 -10.90 24.13
CA ARG A 188 -30.20 -12.28 24.58
C ARG A 188 -31.68 -12.67 24.59
N LEU A 189 -32.55 -11.77 25.04
CA LEU A 189 -34.00 -11.98 25.06
C LEU A 189 -34.51 -12.24 23.64
N ILE A 190 -34.18 -11.35 22.69
CA ILE A 190 -34.62 -11.51 21.31
C ILE A 190 -34.01 -12.75 20.65
N ALA A 191 -32.78 -13.13 21.00
CA ALA A 191 -32.17 -14.36 20.49
C ALA A 191 -32.89 -15.64 20.93
N ASN A 192 -33.61 -15.60 22.07
CA ASN A 192 -34.37 -16.73 22.59
C ASN A 192 -35.85 -16.69 22.15
N GLU A 193 -36.43 -15.50 22.02
CA GLU A 193 -37.85 -15.32 21.65
C GLU A 193 -38.09 -15.27 20.14
N SER A 194 -37.04 -15.01 19.34
CA SER A 194 -37.18 -14.97 17.88
C SER A 194 -37.42 -16.36 17.30
N PRO A 195 -38.34 -16.50 16.34
CA PRO A 195 -38.55 -17.76 15.63
C PRO A 195 -37.27 -18.16 14.86
N GLU A 196 -36.96 -19.47 14.83
CA GLU A 196 -35.82 -19.97 14.06
C GLU A 196 -36.02 -19.69 12.55
N PRO A 197 -35.16 -18.88 11.90
CA PRO A 197 -35.29 -18.54 10.48
C PRO A 197 -34.77 -19.65 9.57
#